data_AF-A0A4Y3INR7-F1
#
_entry.id   AF-A0A4Y3INR7-F1
#
_cell.length_a   1.000
_cell.length_b   1.000
_cell.length_c   1.000
_cell.angle_alpha   90.00
_cell.angle_beta   90.00
_cell.angle_gamma   90.00
#
_symmetry.space_group_name_H-M   'P 1'
#
loop_
_entity.id
_entity.type
_entity.pdbx_description
1 polymer ?
#
loop_
_entity_poly.entity_id
_entity_poly.type
_entity_poly.pdbx_seq_one_letter_code
_entity_poly.pdbx_strand_id
1 'polypeptide(L)'
;MKMRTRCLILSILFSLVTGFSHTAVADGQRPNVIVKTWIAEDQPVSVRQKVTVMVQIMTDTWFIKGTQIHDIEVPNALVLGKSAFAENSTVRNQGQMYTSQTWEIVLYPLTAGDYVIPNMTIEYQVKGAIANTFVTKELTFTAHQPSAQMHDSLPWLVSPQTEVFQTWEVTSTRQEVEKGVSDEFLAIGDVIQRTVNIEALDTTVMLLPELNVQSSASYNAYSHVLQSNDKIHRGVHTAYRTQKLTYQVTEAGQVVIPHIELLIWDPVTQNMTSKALHGRTFPVRHTLKSWLMSHWLTLLMVSTITSLISIILVLGYNRFQVLKAHGALPLSWYYFSALQQKDHARCESLLYRYYLDRKGLLSLQVSRSKTDKQCRIAQLQQTRYGKEANEEWLSMRFFLVLWLTKNSR
;
A
#
# COMPACT_ATOMS: atom_id res chain seq x y z
N MET A 1 -108.75 70.43 -49.21
CA MET A 1 -107.53 70.24 -50.01
C MET A 1 -106.77 69.05 -49.43
N LYS A 2 -106.72 67.91 -50.16
CA LYS A 2 -105.92 66.67 -49.97
C LYS A 2 -105.73 66.10 -48.55
N MET A 3 -105.83 64.82 -48.21
CA MET A 3 -106.19 63.52 -48.80
C MET A 3 -106.24 62.60 -47.57
N ARG A 4 -107.38 61.98 -47.23
CA ARG A 4 -107.72 60.58 -47.53
C ARG A 4 -107.00 59.50 -46.69
N THR A 5 -107.80 58.81 -45.86
CA THR A 5 -107.88 57.32 -45.66
C THR A 5 -106.68 56.58 -45.05
N ARG A 6 -106.77 55.56 -44.18
CA ARG A 6 -107.79 54.54 -43.87
C ARG A 6 -107.55 53.95 -42.47
N CYS A 7 -108.62 53.39 -41.92
CA CYS A 7 -108.76 52.52 -40.76
C CYS A 7 -108.22 51.09 -41.02
N LEU A 8 -107.69 50.37 -40.01
CA LEU A 8 -107.75 48.89 -39.74
C LEU A 8 -106.76 48.54 -38.59
N ILE A 9 -107.19 48.13 -37.39
CA ILE A 9 -107.50 46.77 -36.87
C ILE A 9 -106.26 45.89 -36.52
N LEU A 10 -106.38 45.14 -35.40
CA LEU A 10 -105.72 43.88 -34.96
C LEU A 10 -104.63 44.03 -33.85
N SER A 11 -104.94 43.82 -32.55
CA SER A 11 -105.17 42.59 -31.75
C SER A 11 -103.90 41.81 -31.32
N ILE A 12 -103.62 41.90 -30.00
CA ILE A 12 -103.33 40.82 -29.02
C ILE A 12 -102.50 39.60 -29.51
N LEU A 13 -101.33 39.36 -28.90
CA LEU A 13 -101.04 38.10 -28.19
C LEU A 13 -99.75 38.16 -27.35
N PHE A 14 -99.91 37.96 -26.04
CA PHE A 14 -98.88 37.62 -25.06
C PHE A 14 -98.46 36.17 -25.30
N SER A 15 -97.17 35.89 -25.59
CA SER A 15 -96.67 34.52 -25.68
C SER A 15 -95.47 34.30 -24.78
N LEU A 16 -95.71 33.33 -23.90
CA LEU A 16 -94.85 32.70 -22.91
C LEU A 16 -93.76 31.91 -23.65
N VAL A 17 -92.48 32.27 -23.51
CA VAL A 17 -91.37 31.42 -23.94
C VAL A 17 -90.86 30.66 -22.73
N THR A 18 -91.21 29.38 -22.68
CA THR A 18 -90.65 28.39 -21.77
C THR A 18 -89.50 27.66 -22.45
N GLY A 19 -88.42 27.45 -21.69
CA GLY A 19 -87.53 26.29 -21.78
C GLY A 19 -86.62 26.20 -23.00
N PHE A 20 -85.32 26.39 -22.78
CA PHE A 20 -84.30 25.34 -22.94
C PHE A 20 -83.07 25.79 -22.15
N SER A 21 -83.07 25.50 -20.85
CA SER A 21 -81.81 25.44 -20.09
C SER A 21 -81.08 24.22 -20.61
N HIS A 22 -80.10 24.41 -21.50
CA HIS A 22 -79.06 23.43 -21.72
C HIS A 22 -78.28 23.31 -20.40
N THR A 23 -78.73 22.42 -19.52
CA THR A 23 -77.84 21.82 -18.54
C THR A 23 -76.84 21.01 -19.35
N ALA A 24 -75.68 21.61 -19.64
CA ALA A 24 -74.50 20.86 -20.00
C ALA A 24 -74.27 19.89 -18.84
N VAL A 25 -74.64 18.63 -19.07
CA VAL A 25 -74.15 17.52 -18.28
C VAL A 25 -72.64 17.61 -18.39
N ALA A 26 -71.98 18.02 -17.30
CA ALA A 26 -70.55 17.86 -17.17
C ALA A 26 -70.30 16.35 -17.30
N ASP A 27 -69.90 15.94 -18.49
CA ASP A 27 -69.41 14.59 -18.73
C ASP A 27 -68.27 14.38 -17.73
N GLY A 28 -68.45 13.41 -16.84
CA GLY A 28 -67.49 13.07 -15.80
C GLY A 28 -66.28 12.40 -16.44
N GLN A 29 -65.53 13.14 -17.26
CA GLN A 29 -64.28 12.67 -17.81
C GLN A 29 -63.37 12.33 -16.64
N ARG A 30 -63.03 11.05 -16.53
CA ARG A 30 -61.98 10.60 -15.61
C ARG A 30 -60.71 11.38 -15.95
N PRO A 31 -60.00 11.92 -14.96
CA PRO A 31 -58.79 12.69 -15.19
C PRO A 31 -57.80 11.87 -16.02
N ASN A 32 -57.24 12.48 -17.05
CA ASN A 32 -56.33 11.81 -17.97
C ASN A 32 -54.95 11.70 -17.33
N VAL A 33 -54.50 10.46 -17.12
CA VAL A 33 -53.18 10.18 -16.54
C VAL A 33 -52.32 9.40 -17.53
N ILE A 34 -51.11 9.90 -17.75
CA ILE A 34 -50.12 9.30 -18.64
C ILE A 34 -48.89 8.94 -17.82
N VAL A 35 -48.48 7.68 -17.86
CA VAL A 35 -47.24 7.21 -17.24
C VAL A 35 -46.22 6.90 -18.33
N LYS A 36 -45.02 7.46 -18.19
CA LYS A 36 -43.88 7.20 -19.07
C LYS A 36 -42.72 6.64 -18.25
N THR A 37 -42.04 5.64 -18.81
CA THR A 37 -40.83 5.05 -18.23
C THR A 37 -39.76 4.91 -19.29
N TRP A 38 -38.54 5.31 -18.97
CA TRP A 38 -37.38 5.19 -19.87
C TRP A 38 -36.08 5.12 -19.06
N ILE A 39 -35.00 4.67 -19.70
CA ILE A 39 -33.65 4.71 -19.16
C ILE A 39 -33.00 6.02 -19.63
N ALA A 40 -32.39 6.77 -18.72
CA ALA A 40 -31.85 8.09 -19.02
C ALA A 40 -30.54 8.05 -19.81
N GLU A 41 -29.69 7.06 -19.55
CA GLU A 41 -28.39 6.93 -20.19
C GLU A 41 -28.49 6.32 -21.58
N ASP A 42 -27.78 6.93 -22.53
CA ASP A 42 -27.60 6.39 -23.86
C ASP A 42 -26.65 5.19 -23.83
N GLN A 43 -26.94 4.17 -24.65
CA GLN A 43 -26.08 2.99 -24.80
C GLN A 43 -24.79 3.35 -25.54
N PRO A 44 -23.65 2.70 -25.22
CA PRO A 44 -23.50 1.51 -24.37
C PRO A 44 -23.25 1.81 -22.89
N VAL A 45 -23.85 0.99 -22.01
CA VAL A 45 -23.65 1.02 -20.56
C VAL A 45 -22.49 0.10 -20.16
N SER A 46 -21.65 0.54 -19.22
CA SER A 46 -20.56 -0.26 -18.65
C SER A 46 -20.96 -0.91 -17.32
N VAL A 47 -20.35 -2.05 -17.00
CA VAL A 47 -20.44 -2.64 -15.65
C VAL A 47 -19.97 -1.61 -14.60
N ARG A 48 -20.70 -1.50 -13.47
CA ARG A 48 -20.57 -0.50 -12.39
C ARG A 48 -20.90 0.96 -12.79
N GLN A 49 -21.37 1.23 -14.00
CA GLN A 49 -21.88 2.55 -14.38
C GLN A 49 -23.26 2.82 -13.77
N LYS A 50 -23.53 4.05 -13.37
CA LYS A 50 -24.86 4.49 -12.96
C LYS A 50 -25.85 4.36 -14.12
N VAL A 51 -26.97 3.68 -13.88
CA VAL A 51 -28.14 3.64 -14.77
C VAL A 51 -29.33 4.21 -14.02
N THR A 52 -30.00 5.18 -14.63
CA THR A 52 -31.11 5.92 -14.05
C THR A 52 -32.39 5.60 -14.81
N VAL A 53 -33.33 4.96 -14.14
CA VAL A 53 -34.68 4.73 -14.66
C VAL A 53 -35.56 5.91 -14.28
N MET A 54 -36.12 6.56 -15.28
CA MET A 54 -37.03 7.68 -15.12
C MET A 54 -38.47 7.18 -15.13
N VAL A 55 -39.24 7.54 -14.11
CA VAL A 55 -40.68 7.25 -14.01
C VAL A 55 -41.44 8.56 -13.92
N GLN A 56 -42.09 8.96 -15.02
CA GLN A 56 -42.86 10.20 -15.10
C GLN A 56 -44.35 9.92 -15.12
N ILE A 57 -45.07 10.45 -14.13
CA ILE A 57 -46.53 10.44 -14.08
C ILE A 57 -47.03 11.84 -14.42
N MET A 58 -47.91 11.96 -15.42
CA MET A 58 -48.52 13.22 -15.86
C MET A 58 -50.03 13.15 -15.66
N THR A 59 -50.65 14.24 -15.20
CA THR A 59 -52.10 14.39 -15.09
C THR A 59 -52.54 15.75 -15.63
N ASP A 60 -53.71 15.81 -16.26
CA ASP A 60 -54.37 17.05 -16.70
C ASP A 60 -54.98 17.86 -15.54
N THR A 61 -54.93 17.31 -14.32
CA THR A 61 -55.37 17.94 -13.07
C THR A 61 -54.19 18.12 -12.10
N TRP A 62 -54.31 17.69 -10.84
CA TRP A 62 -53.23 17.75 -9.83
C TRP A 62 -53.25 16.53 -8.92
N PHE A 63 -52.10 16.21 -8.34
CA PHE A 63 -51.93 15.11 -7.37
C PHE A 63 -52.51 15.49 -6.00
N ILE A 64 -53.27 14.59 -5.39
CA ILE A 64 -53.87 14.78 -4.05
C ILE A 64 -53.26 13.89 -2.97
N LYS A 65 -52.51 12.87 -3.38
CA LYS A 65 -51.70 12.02 -2.49
C LYS A 65 -50.34 11.79 -3.13
N GLY A 66 -49.31 11.56 -2.32
CA GLY A 66 -47.99 11.20 -2.81
C GLY A 66 -48.02 9.89 -3.60
N THR A 67 -47.36 9.90 -4.76
CA THR A 67 -47.16 8.70 -5.59
C THR A 67 -46.30 7.68 -4.84
N GLN A 68 -46.72 6.42 -4.87
CA GLN A 68 -45.94 5.29 -4.34
C GLN A 68 -45.47 4.45 -5.51
N ILE A 69 -44.17 4.16 -5.54
CA ILE A 69 -43.58 3.22 -6.50
C ILE A 69 -43.06 2.07 -5.65
N HIS A 70 -43.51 0.86 -5.95
CA HIS A 70 -43.06 -0.33 -5.24
C HIS A 70 -41.58 -0.60 -5.57
N ASP A 71 -40.86 -1.13 -4.58
CA ASP A 71 -39.45 -1.48 -4.76
C ASP A 71 -39.31 -2.57 -5.84
N ILE A 72 -38.20 -2.51 -6.56
CA ILE A 72 -37.85 -3.49 -7.59
C ILE A 72 -36.50 -4.10 -7.29
N GLU A 73 -36.35 -5.36 -7.71
CA GLU A 73 -35.09 -6.06 -7.70
C GLU A 73 -34.71 -6.39 -9.14
N VAL A 74 -33.44 -6.11 -9.48
CA VAL A 74 -32.89 -6.41 -10.80
C VAL A 74 -31.73 -7.40 -10.59
N PRO A 75 -31.81 -8.62 -11.15
CA PRO A 75 -30.74 -9.60 -11.01
C PRO A 75 -29.39 -9.06 -11.46
N ASN A 76 -28.33 -9.36 -10.71
CA ASN A 76 -26.96 -8.90 -10.95
C ASN A 76 -26.78 -7.38 -10.98
N ALA A 77 -27.73 -6.59 -10.46
CA ALA A 77 -27.59 -5.15 -10.32
C ALA A 77 -27.78 -4.73 -8.86
N LEU A 78 -27.03 -3.71 -8.45
CA LEU A 78 -27.25 -3.03 -7.18
C LEU A 78 -28.29 -1.93 -7.40
N VAL A 79 -29.46 -2.04 -6.77
CA VAL A 79 -30.52 -1.02 -6.82
C VAL A 79 -30.46 -0.20 -5.53
N LEU A 80 -30.21 1.11 -5.61
CA LEU A 80 -30.15 1.99 -4.43
C LEU A 80 -31.53 2.48 -3.95
N GLY A 81 -32.56 2.21 -4.75
CA GLY A 81 -33.93 2.65 -4.52
C GLY A 81 -34.28 3.92 -5.27
N LYS A 82 -35.53 4.36 -5.11
CA LYS A 82 -36.06 5.56 -5.76
C LYS A 82 -35.64 6.85 -5.05
N SER A 83 -35.68 7.95 -5.77
CA SER A 83 -35.50 9.29 -5.18
C SER A 83 -36.46 9.51 -4.01
N ALA A 84 -35.98 10.20 -2.96
CA ALA A 84 -36.79 10.48 -1.77
C ALA A 84 -38.02 11.36 -2.10
N PHE A 85 -37.88 12.23 -3.10
CA PHE A 85 -38.92 13.14 -3.56
C PHE A 85 -39.04 13.07 -5.08
N ALA A 86 -40.26 13.32 -5.57
CA ALA A 86 -40.50 13.55 -6.98
C ALA A 86 -40.04 14.96 -7.38
N GLU A 87 -39.46 15.08 -8.58
CA GLU A 87 -39.37 16.37 -9.25
C GLU A 87 -40.76 16.74 -9.80
N ASN A 88 -41.30 17.87 -9.35
CA ASN A 88 -42.60 18.35 -9.80
C ASN A 88 -42.40 19.40 -10.89
N SER A 89 -43.08 19.22 -12.02
CA SER A 89 -42.98 20.14 -13.15
C SER A 89 -44.32 20.27 -13.89
N THR A 90 -44.38 21.19 -14.85
CA THR A 90 -45.52 21.34 -15.75
C THR A 90 -45.03 21.12 -17.17
N VAL A 91 -45.61 20.12 -17.84
CA VAL A 91 -45.19 19.70 -19.18
C VAL A 91 -46.33 19.91 -20.16
N ARG A 92 -46.02 20.45 -21.34
CA ARG A 92 -46.96 20.51 -22.46
C ARG A 92 -46.83 19.24 -23.30
N ASN A 93 -47.90 18.47 -23.42
CA ASN A 93 -47.93 17.26 -24.24
C ASN A 93 -49.11 17.34 -25.22
N GLN A 94 -48.83 17.26 -26.52
CA GLN A 94 -49.83 17.38 -27.61
C GLN A 94 -50.72 18.63 -27.49
N GLY A 95 -50.13 19.77 -27.08
CA GLY A 95 -50.84 21.05 -26.93
C GLY A 95 -51.58 21.23 -25.60
N GLN A 96 -51.81 20.16 -24.83
CA GLN A 96 -52.43 20.21 -23.50
C GLN A 96 -51.37 20.32 -22.40
N MET A 97 -51.68 21.08 -21.33
CA MET A 97 -50.82 21.21 -20.16
C MET A 97 -51.09 20.08 -19.16
N TYR A 98 -50.03 19.48 -18.65
CA TYR A 98 -50.07 18.44 -17.63
C TYR A 98 -49.18 18.85 -16.44
N THR A 99 -49.63 18.53 -15.23
CA THR A 99 -48.77 18.49 -14.04
C THR A 99 -48.06 17.14 -13.99
N SER A 100 -46.75 17.15 -13.80
CA SER A 100 -45.91 15.94 -13.78
C SER A 100 -45.15 15.74 -12.47
N GLN A 101 -45.02 14.47 -12.10
CA GLN A 101 -44.09 13.99 -11.09
C GLN A 101 -43.10 13.04 -11.76
N THR A 102 -41.81 13.38 -11.69
CA THR A 102 -40.72 12.52 -12.17
C THR A 102 -39.99 11.92 -10.98
N TRP A 103 -39.85 10.60 -10.98
CA TRP A 103 -39.06 9.84 -10.02
C TRP A 103 -37.87 9.20 -10.71
N GLU A 104 -36.76 9.12 -9.99
CA GLU A 104 -35.53 8.48 -10.45
C GLU A 104 -35.31 7.21 -9.66
N ILE A 105 -34.98 6.10 -10.32
CA ILE A 105 -34.53 4.87 -9.69
C ILE A 105 -33.13 4.58 -10.19
N VAL A 106 -32.16 4.55 -9.27
CA VAL A 106 -30.75 4.37 -9.62
C VAL A 106 -30.34 2.93 -9.38
N LEU A 107 -29.70 2.34 -10.39
CA LEU A 107 -29.12 1.01 -10.34
C LEU A 107 -27.74 0.95 -10.98
N TYR A 108 -26.96 -0.05 -10.59
CA TYR A 108 -25.62 -0.30 -11.11
C TYR A 108 -25.49 -1.76 -11.54
N PRO A 109 -25.23 -2.07 -12.83
CA PRO A 109 -25.02 -3.44 -13.28
C PRO A 109 -23.69 -3.98 -12.74
N LEU A 110 -23.66 -5.19 -12.19
CA LEU A 110 -22.46 -5.77 -11.56
C LEU A 110 -21.71 -6.75 -12.49
N THR A 111 -22.40 -7.28 -13.50
CA THR A 111 -21.82 -8.20 -14.49
C THR A 111 -22.14 -7.75 -15.92
N ALA A 112 -21.33 -8.14 -16.90
CA ALA A 112 -21.64 -7.91 -18.29
C ALA A 112 -22.80 -8.82 -18.75
N GLY A 113 -23.64 -8.32 -19.64
CA GLY A 113 -24.79 -9.04 -20.19
C GLY A 113 -26.03 -8.18 -20.36
N ASP A 114 -27.12 -8.83 -20.73
CA ASP A 114 -28.43 -8.19 -20.89
C ASP A 114 -29.18 -8.13 -19.56
N TYR A 115 -29.78 -6.98 -19.29
CA TYR A 115 -30.56 -6.70 -18.10
C TYR A 115 -32.01 -6.48 -18.47
N VAL A 116 -32.89 -7.07 -17.66
CA VAL A 116 -34.34 -6.84 -17.71
C VAL A 116 -34.74 -6.19 -16.39
N ILE A 117 -35.22 -4.97 -16.48
CA ILE A 117 -35.83 -4.24 -15.37
C ILE A 117 -37.30 -4.67 -15.33
N PRO A 118 -37.77 -5.29 -14.23
CA PRO A 118 -39.12 -5.81 -14.15
C PRO A 118 -40.15 -4.68 -14.25
N ASN A 119 -41.40 -5.06 -14.52
CA ASN A 119 -42.50 -4.11 -14.41
C ASN A 119 -42.58 -3.53 -12.99
N MET A 120 -42.92 -2.25 -12.90
CA MET A 120 -43.07 -1.52 -11.65
C MET A 120 -44.55 -1.26 -11.40
N THR A 121 -44.99 -1.47 -10.15
CA THR A 121 -46.33 -1.08 -9.71
C THR A 121 -46.29 0.33 -9.13
N ILE A 122 -47.09 1.22 -9.70
CA ILE A 122 -47.16 2.64 -9.34
C ILE A 122 -48.57 2.95 -8.85
N GLU A 123 -48.69 3.41 -7.62
CA GLU A 123 -49.94 3.91 -7.06
C GLU A 123 -49.95 5.44 -7.06
N TYR A 124 -51.02 6.03 -7.58
CA TYR A 124 -51.17 7.47 -7.65
C TYR A 124 -52.62 7.88 -7.36
N GLN A 125 -52.79 9.15 -6.95
CA GLN A 125 -54.10 9.71 -6.72
C GLN A 125 -54.16 11.16 -7.21
N VAL A 126 -55.12 11.44 -8.09
CA VAL A 126 -55.32 12.75 -8.71
C VAL A 126 -56.73 13.26 -8.42
N LYS A 127 -56.91 14.57 -8.49
CA LYS A 127 -58.20 15.21 -8.21
C LYS A 127 -59.29 14.65 -9.14
N GLY A 128 -60.43 14.27 -8.56
CA GLY A 128 -61.56 13.74 -9.33
C GLY A 128 -61.45 12.24 -9.67
N ALA A 129 -60.41 11.54 -9.18
CA ALA A 129 -60.31 10.09 -9.25
C ALA A 129 -60.03 9.46 -7.88
N ILE A 130 -60.44 8.20 -7.73
CA ILE A 130 -59.97 7.32 -6.65
C ILE A 130 -58.49 6.97 -6.87
N ALA A 131 -57.85 6.41 -5.83
CA ALA A 131 -56.50 5.88 -5.96
C ALA A 131 -56.46 4.81 -7.07
N ASN A 132 -55.49 4.94 -7.97
CA ASN A 132 -55.32 4.07 -9.11
C ASN A 132 -53.93 3.45 -9.09
N THR A 133 -53.83 2.30 -9.75
CA THR A 133 -52.57 1.56 -9.92
C THR A 133 -52.24 1.45 -11.40
N PHE A 134 -50.99 1.69 -11.73
CA PHE A 134 -50.44 1.48 -13.07
C PHE A 134 -49.27 0.50 -13.00
N VAL A 135 -49.23 -0.45 -13.92
CA VAL A 135 -48.12 -1.40 -14.06
C VAL A 135 -47.34 -1.02 -15.32
N THR A 136 -46.06 -0.74 -15.16
CA THR A 136 -45.21 -0.33 -16.29
C THR A 136 -44.86 -1.51 -17.18
N LYS A 137 -44.34 -1.23 -18.37
CA LYS A 137 -43.67 -2.25 -19.16
C LYS A 137 -42.27 -2.51 -18.60
N GLU A 138 -41.75 -3.69 -18.88
CA GLU A 138 -40.35 -4.01 -18.64
C GLU A 138 -39.45 -3.13 -19.51
N LEU A 139 -38.26 -2.81 -18.98
CA LEU A 139 -37.22 -2.09 -19.69
C LEU A 139 -36.00 -2.98 -19.84
N THR A 140 -35.26 -2.83 -20.93
CA THR A 140 -34.09 -3.65 -21.21
C THR A 140 -32.90 -2.78 -21.57
N PHE A 141 -31.72 -3.19 -21.12
CA PHE A 141 -30.45 -2.59 -21.55
C PHE A 141 -29.33 -3.63 -21.50
N THR A 142 -28.21 -3.34 -22.13
CA THR A 142 -27.03 -4.23 -22.12
C THR A 142 -25.88 -3.54 -21.42
N ALA A 143 -25.21 -4.25 -20.50
CA ALA A 143 -24.00 -3.77 -19.86
C ALA A 143 -22.78 -4.52 -20.41
N HIS A 144 -21.71 -3.78 -20.70
CA HIS A 144 -20.46 -4.33 -21.22
C HIS A 144 -19.31 -4.15 -20.24
N GLN A 145 -18.32 -5.03 -20.34
CA GLN A 145 -17.07 -4.88 -19.61
C GLN A 145 -16.28 -3.67 -20.18
N PRO A 146 -15.98 -2.63 -19.39
CA PRO A 146 -15.34 -1.42 -19.92
C PRO A 146 -13.92 -1.65 -20.47
N SER A 147 -13.14 -2.51 -19.83
CA SER A 147 -11.79 -2.90 -20.27
C SER A 147 -11.42 -4.29 -19.76
N ALA A 148 -10.54 -4.98 -20.49
CA ALA A 148 -9.98 -6.27 -20.07
C ALA A 148 -9.11 -6.17 -18.81
N GLN A 149 -8.60 -4.98 -18.49
CA GLN A 149 -7.78 -4.72 -17.29
C GLN A 149 -8.64 -4.44 -16.04
N MET A 150 -9.93 -4.19 -16.20
CA MET A 150 -10.86 -3.82 -15.11
C MET A 150 -11.49 -5.07 -14.48
N HIS A 151 -10.65 -5.86 -13.83
CA HIS A 151 -11.04 -7.05 -13.08
C HIS A 151 -10.56 -6.94 -11.63
N ASP A 152 -11.09 -7.78 -10.74
CA ASP A 152 -10.95 -7.61 -9.28
C ASP A 152 -9.52 -7.72 -8.71
N SER A 153 -8.51 -8.12 -9.51
CA SER A 153 -7.11 -8.14 -9.05
C SER A 153 -6.42 -6.76 -9.04
N LEU A 154 -7.00 -5.76 -9.72
CA LEU A 154 -6.54 -4.37 -9.67
C LEU A 154 -7.67 -3.49 -9.12
N PRO A 155 -7.36 -2.45 -8.33
CA PRO A 155 -8.41 -1.54 -7.90
C PRO A 155 -8.85 -0.69 -9.08
N TRP A 156 -10.15 -0.73 -9.38
CA TRP A 156 -10.74 0.04 -10.46
C TRP A 156 -12.12 0.56 -10.06
N LEU A 157 -12.53 1.66 -10.68
CA LEU A 157 -13.85 2.26 -10.50
C LEU A 157 -14.39 2.84 -11.82
N VAL A 158 -15.70 3.08 -11.84
CA VAL A 158 -16.38 3.79 -12.92
C VAL A 158 -16.88 5.11 -12.37
N SER A 159 -16.46 6.21 -13.00
CA SER A 159 -16.90 7.54 -12.63
C SER A 159 -16.48 8.54 -13.70
N PRO A 160 -17.34 9.50 -14.09
CA PRO A 160 -16.96 10.58 -15.00
C PRO A 160 -15.95 11.56 -14.38
N GLN A 161 -15.91 11.65 -13.05
CA GLN A 161 -14.98 12.52 -12.34
C GLN A 161 -14.58 11.91 -11.00
N THR A 162 -13.27 11.78 -10.79
CA THR A 162 -12.70 11.20 -9.58
C THR A 162 -11.60 12.10 -9.03
N GLU A 163 -11.65 12.33 -7.73
CA GLU A 163 -10.59 12.97 -6.98
C GLU A 163 -9.94 11.97 -6.03
N VAL A 164 -8.62 11.88 -6.08
CA VAL A 164 -7.86 10.96 -5.23
C VAL A 164 -6.69 11.68 -4.61
N PHE A 165 -6.64 11.64 -3.28
CA PHE A 165 -5.59 12.27 -2.50
C PHE A 165 -4.95 11.27 -1.56
N GLN A 166 -3.68 11.46 -1.26
CA GLN A 166 -2.98 10.70 -0.24
C GLN A 166 -2.16 11.59 0.67
N THR A 167 -2.13 11.24 1.95
CA THR A 167 -1.26 11.84 2.96
C THR A 167 -0.45 10.76 3.66
N TRP A 168 0.73 11.13 4.13
CA TRP A 168 1.66 10.24 4.81
C TRP A 168 1.99 10.82 6.18
N GLU A 169 1.88 9.99 7.20
CA GLU A 169 2.22 10.33 8.58
C GLU A 169 3.11 9.22 9.14
N VAL A 170 4.15 9.61 9.88
CA VAL A 170 5.04 8.66 10.55
C VAL A 170 4.87 8.85 12.04
N THR A 171 4.62 7.75 12.76
CA THR A 171 4.59 7.73 14.22
C THR A 171 5.80 6.95 14.71
N SER A 172 6.77 7.64 15.32
CA SER A 172 7.90 6.98 15.96
C SER A 172 7.54 6.54 17.38
N THR A 173 8.08 5.39 17.78
CA THR A 173 7.90 4.88 19.16
C THR A 173 8.79 5.63 20.16
N ARG A 174 9.76 6.41 19.70
CA ARG A 174 10.54 7.32 20.57
C ARG A 174 9.75 8.61 20.79
N GLN A 175 9.54 8.94 22.07
CA GLN A 175 8.79 10.11 22.56
C GLN A 175 8.97 11.38 21.72
N GLU A 176 7.84 12.06 21.49
CA GLU A 176 7.72 13.49 21.17
C GLU A 176 8.76 14.04 20.18
N VAL A 177 8.65 13.67 18.91
CA VAL A 177 9.15 14.52 17.83
C VAL A 177 7.96 14.91 16.96
N GLU A 178 7.87 16.22 16.76
CA GLU A 178 6.78 16.94 16.11
C GLU A 178 6.40 16.35 14.75
N LYS A 179 5.10 16.49 14.44
CA LYS A 179 4.49 16.16 13.16
C LYS A 179 5.22 16.86 12.01
N GLY A 180 6.06 16.15 11.30
CA GLY A 180 6.66 16.58 10.05
C GLY A 180 7.40 15.42 9.40
N VAL A 181 7.11 15.14 8.13
CA VAL A 181 7.90 14.18 7.34
C VAL A 181 9.21 14.88 6.96
N SER A 182 10.12 15.04 7.91
CA SER A 182 11.52 15.27 7.63
C SER A 182 12.17 13.94 7.23
N ASP A 183 13.23 13.96 6.44
CA ASP A 183 14.07 12.80 6.06
C ASP A 183 14.81 12.18 7.27
N GLU A 184 14.09 11.99 8.37
CA GLU A 184 14.58 11.36 9.58
C GLU A 184 14.53 9.85 9.45
N PHE A 185 15.62 9.23 9.84
CA PHE A 185 15.78 7.80 9.82
C PHE A 185 14.76 7.13 10.74
N LEU A 186 13.94 6.24 10.19
CA LEU A 186 13.00 5.43 10.97
C LEU A 186 13.74 4.42 11.85
N ALA A 187 13.10 3.99 12.93
CA ALA A 187 13.55 2.86 13.73
C ALA A 187 12.67 1.63 13.50
N ILE A 188 13.21 0.44 13.80
CA ILE A 188 12.42 -0.79 13.86
C ILE A 188 11.31 -0.62 14.90
N GLY A 189 10.07 -0.94 14.51
CA GLY A 189 8.86 -0.78 15.31
C GLY A 189 8.08 0.50 15.02
N ASP A 190 8.67 1.46 14.29
CA ASP A 190 7.95 2.67 13.88
C ASP A 190 6.85 2.34 12.87
N VAL A 191 5.83 3.20 12.85
CA VAL A 191 4.60 2.98 12.08
C VAL A 191 4.44 4.09 11.05
N ILE A 192 4.36 3.70 9.79
CA ILE A 192 4.05 4.60 8.67
C ILE A 192 2.56 4.44 8.35
N GLN A 193 1.83 5.55 8.36
CA GLN A 193 0.42 5.60 8.01
C GLN A 193 0.26 6.36 6.69
N ARG A 194 -0.43 5.74 5.74
CA ARG A 194 -0.82 6.31 4.46
C ARG A 194 -2.33 6.41 4.42
N THR A 195 -2.86 7.61 4.49
CA THR A 195 -4.30 7.84 4.38
C THR A 195 -4.62 8.19 2.94
N VAL A 196 -5.51 7.42 2.31
CA VAL A 196 -5.99 7.64 0.95
C VAL A 196 -7.46 8.04 1.00
N ASN A 197 -7.79 9.14 0.32
CA ASN A 197 -9.15 9.62 0.13
C ASN A 197 -9.52 9.44 -1.34
N ILE A 198 -10.64 8.76 -1.59
CA ILE A 198 -11.25 8.58 -2.91
C ILE A 198 -12.62 9.25 -2.88
N GLU A 199 -12.84 10.20 -3.77
CA GLU A 199 -14.12 10.83 -4.05
C GLU A 199 -14.46 10.61 -5.52
N ALA A 200 -15.67 10.12 -5.81
CA ALA A 200 -16.08 9.81 -7.18
C ALA A 200 -17.55 10.19 -7.40
N LEU A 201 -17.83 10.82 -8.55
CA LEU A 201 -19.19 11.15 -8.99
C LEU A 201 -19.87 9.96 -9.67
N ASP A 202 -21.21 9.97 -9.67
CA ASP A 202 -22.08 9.01 -10.33
C ASP A 202 -21.74 7.54 -10.02
N THR A 203 -21.36 7.29 -8.77
CA THR A 203 -21.12 5.97 -8.23
C THR A 203 -21.58 5.91 -6.77
N THR A 204 -21.49 4.73 -6.17
CA THR A 204 -21.79 4.51 -4.75
C THR A 204 -20.57 3.94 -4.05
N VAL A 205 -20.47 4.23 -2.76
CA VAL A 205 -19.37 3.78 -1.92
C VAL A 205 -19.24 2.25 -1.92
N MET A 206 -20.33 1.51 -2.13
CA MET A 206 -20.30 0.05 -2.25
C MET A 206 -19.49 -0.44 -3.46
N LEU A 207 -19.36 0.39 -4.51
CA LEU A 207 -18.63 0.06 -5.74
C LEU A 207 -17.22 0.67 -5.79
N LEU A 208 -16.86 1.50 -4.81
CA LEU A 208 -15.47 1.95 -4.71
C LEU A 208 -14.57 0.74 -4.38
N PRO A 209 -13.36 0.68 -4.94
CA PRO A 209 -12.43 -0.41 -4.64
C PRO A 209 -11.88 -0.28 -3.22
N GLU A 210 -11.52 -1.40 -2.63
CA GLU A 210 -10.74 -1.44 -1.39
C GLU A 210 -9.25 -1.53 -1.72
N LEU A 211 -8.44 -0.67 -1.12
CA LEU A 211 -7.01 -0.65 -1.35
C LEU A 211 -6.31 -1.66 -0.45
N ASN A 212 -6.16 -2.88 -0.93
CA ASN A 212 -5.48 -3.93 -0.19
C ASN A 212 -3.96 -3.76 -0.25
N VAL A 213 -3.31 -3.97 0.90
CA VAL A 213 -1.86 -3.88 1.04
C VAL A 213 -1.30 -5.20 1.50
N GLN A 214 -0.11 -5.54 1.00
CA GLN A 214 0.58 -6.78 1.34
C GLN A 214 1.81 -6.48 2.18
N SER A 215 2.04 -7.31 3.19
CA SER A 215 3.26 -7.27 4.01
C SER A 215 4.48 -7.67 3.17
N SER A 216 5.65 -7.16 3.54
CA SER A 216 6.94 -7.52 2.96
C SER A 216 7.88 -8.02 4.06
N ALA A 217 9.10 -8.44 3.72
CA ALA A 217 10.13 -8.73 4.73
C ALA A 217 10.41 -7.52 5.64
N SER A 218 10.35 -6.31 5.06
CA SER A 218 10.72 -5.06 5.73
C SER A 218 9.62 -4.41 6.57
N TYR A 219 8.36 -4.81 6.38
CA TYR A 219 7.22 -4.30 7.15
C TYR A 219 6.01 -5.24 7.14
N ASN A 220 5.20 -5.16 8.20
CA ASN A 220 3.84 -5.71 8.23
C ASN A 220 2.85 -4.65 7.78
N ALA A 221 1.91 -4.99 6.87
CA ALA A 221 0.93 -4.06 6.34
C ALA A 221 -0.51 -4.45 6.68
N TYR A 222 -1.34 -3.45 6.97
CA TYR A 222 -2.77 -3.63 7.21
C TYR A 222 -3.55 -2.43 6.70
N SER A 223 -4.74 -2.72 6.16
CA SER A 223 -5.69 -1.72 5.67
C SER A 223 -6.86 -1.58 6.64
N HIS A 224 -7.38 -0.36 6.77
CA HIS A 224 -8.58 -0.09 7.56
C HIS A 224 -9.37 1.07 6.95
N VAL A 225 -10.68 0.88 6.77
CA VAL A 225 -11.59 1.93 6.27
C VAL A 225 -11.96 2.87 7.44
N LEU A 226 -11.63 4.15 7.30
CA LEU A 226 -11.95 5.18 8.31
C LEU A 226 -13.33 5.79 8.10
N GLN A 227 -13.70 6.03 6.85
CA GLN A 227 -14.97 6.63 6.47
C GLN A 227 -15.43 6.08 5.12
N SER A 228 -16.73 5.85 4.98
CA SER A 228 -17.33 5.26 3.78
C SER A 228 -18.78 5.72 3.68
N ASN A 229 -19.04 6.79 2.92
CA ASN A 229 -20.34 7.44 2.86
C ASN A 229 -20.74 7.78 1.42
N ASP A 230 -22.05 7.78 1.15
CA ASP A 230 -22.63 8.38 -0.04
C ASP A 230 -23.26 9.73 0.28
N LYS A 231 -23.19 10.66 -0.67
CA LYS A 231 -23.94 11.92 -0.67
C LYS A 231 -24.73 12.05 -1.95
N ILE A 232 -25.94 12.60 -1.84
CA ILE A 232 -26.79 12.88 -2.98
C ILE A 232 -27.11 14.37 -2.95
N HIS A 233 -26.77 15.07 -4.03
CA HIS A 233 -27.11 16.48 -4.20
C HIS A 233 -27.76 16.69 -5.57
N ARG A 234 -29.05 17.06 -5.59
CA ARG A 234 -29.82 17.32 -6.82
C ARG A 234 -29.69 16.20 -7.87
N GLY A 235 -29.83 14.94 -7.44
CA GLY A 235 -29.72 13.76 -8.32
C GLY A 235 -28.28 13.33 -8.65
N VAL A 236 -27.26 14.11 -8.27
CA VAL A 236 -25.86 13.72 -8.42
C VAL A 236 -25.46 12.88 -7.22
N HIS A 237 -24.99 11.66 -7.49
CA HIS A 237 -24.47 10.74 -6.48
C HIS A 237 -22.96 10.95 -6.35
N THR A 238 -22.47 11.08 -5.12
CA THR A 238 -21.04 11.18 -4.83
C THR A 238 -20.68 10.19 -3.74
N ALA A 239 -19.73 9.32 -4.06
CA ALA A 239 -19.21 8.32 -3.14
C ALA A 239 -17.88 8.81 -2.53
N TYR A 240 -17.73 8.59 -1.22
CA TYR A 240 -16.53 8.96 -0.47
C TYR A 240 -15.99 7.75 0.28
N ARG A 241 -14.71 7.44 0.09
CA ARG A 241 -13.99 6.48 0.93
C ARG A 241 -12.67 7.05 1.39
N THR A 242 -12.46 7.03 2.72
CA THR A 242 -11.18 7.30 3.35
C THR A 242 -10.65 5.99 3.94
N GLN A 243 -9.46 5.59 3.49
CA GLN A 243 -8.83 4.35 3.92
C GLN A 243 -7.42 4.64 4.46
N LYS A 244 -7.13 4.08 5.63
CA LYS A 244 -5.81 4.15 6.26
C LYS A 244 -5.06 2.85 6.02
N LEU A 245 -3.91 2.96 5.38
CA LEU A 245 -2.98 1.86 5.13
C LEU A 245 -1.81 2.04 6.08
N THR A 246 -1.56 1.06 6.92
CA THR A 246 -0.55 1.15 7.96
C THR A 246 0.55 0.13 7.72
N TYR A 247 1.79 0.57 7.84
CA TYR A 247 2.99 -0.22 7.62
C TYR A 247 3.84 -0.14 8.88
N GLN A 248 3.97 -1.26 9.58
CA GLN A 248 4.81 -1.37 10.77
C GLN A 248 6.17 -1.91 10.36
N VAL A 249 7.23 -1.13 10.58
CA VAL A 249 8.60 -1.47 10.17
C VAL A 249 9.15 -2.62 11.02
N THR A 250 9.62 -3.68 10.38
CA THR A 250 10.13 -4.89 11.05
C THR A 250 11.64 -5.04 10.91
N GLU A 251 12.22 -4.59 9.79
CA GLU A 251 13.65 -4.70 9.51
C GLU A 251 14.31 -3.33 9.35
N ALA A 252 15.60 -3.28 9.67
CA ALA A 252 16.44 -2.12 9.37
C ALA A 252 16.96 -2.18 7.93
N GLY A 253 17.36 -1.03 7.38
CA GLY A 253 17.76 -0.92 5.98
C GLY A 253 16.86 0.06 5.23
N GLN A 254 16.37 -0.33 4.06
CA GLN A 254 15.54 0.52 3.21
C GLN A 254 14.14 -0.10 3.08
N VAL A 255 13.13 0.59 3.61
CA VAL A 255 11.73 0.20 3.47
C VAL A 255 11.16 0.88 2.24
N VAL A 256 10.72 0.10 1.26
CA VAL A 256 10.09 0.60 0.02
C VAL A 256 8.61 0.27 0.06
N ILE A 257 7.76 1.29 0.16
CA ILE A 257 6.31 1.12 0.08
C ILE A 257 5.88 1.37 -1.37
N PRO A 258 5.19 0.40 -2.01
CA PRO A 258 4.92 0.46 -3.44
C PRO A 258 3.91 1.54 -3.83
N HIS A 259 3.95 1.89 -5.12
CA HIS A 259 2.91 2.65 -5.79
C HIS A 259 1.62 1.83 -5.84
N ILE A 260 0.46 2.48 -5.74
CA ILE A 260 -0.84 1.87 -5.98
C ILE A 260 -1.39 2.49 -7.25
N GLU A 261 -1.75 1.67 -8.21
CA GLU A 261 -2.36 2.11 -9.47
C GLU A 261 -3.88 1.94 -9.37
N LEU A 262 -4.63 3.03 -9.54
CA LEU A 262 -6.09 3.02 -9.56
C LEU A 262 -6.57 3.26 -10.99
N LEU A 263 -7.27 2.30 -11.56
CA LEU A 263 -7.86 2.42 -12.89
C LEU A 263 -9.24 3.10 -12.80
N ILE A 264 -9.50 4.05 -13.69
CA ILE A 264 -10.73 4.84 -13.71
C ILE A 264 -11.32 4.74 -15.12
N TRP A 265 -12.54 4.24 -15.22
CA TRP A 265 -13.33 4.31 -16.44
C TRP A 265 -14.24 5.54 -16.41
N ASP A 266 -14.10 6.39 -17.41
CA ASP A 266 -15.04 7.48 -17.63
C ASP A 266 -16.14 6.98 -18.59
N PRO A 267 -17.40 6.84 -18.13
CA PRO A 267 -18.50 6.37 -18.97
C PRO A 267 -18.94 7.40 -20.03
N VAL A 268 -18.61 8.69 -19.86
CA VAL A 268 -18.97 9.75 -20.80
C VAL A 268 -18.01 9.79 -21.97
N THR A 269 -16.70 9.73 -21.69
CA THR A 269 -15.68 9.73 -22.75
C THR A 269 -15.33 8.33 -23.25
N GLN A 270 -15.82 7.28 -22.57
CA GLN A 270 -15.51 5.86 -22.84
C GLN A 270 -14.00 5.58 -22.88
N ASN A 271 -13.27 6.23 -21.98
CA ASN A 271 -11.84 6.10 -21.88
C ASN A 271 -11.42 5.62 -20.50
N MET A 272 -10.41 4.77 -20.50
CA MET A 272 -9.73 4.34 -19.30
C MET A 272 -8.56 5.27 -19.01
N THR A 273 -8.50 5.77 -17.78
CA THR A 273 -7.35 6.51 -17.26
C THR A 273 -6.79 5.78 -16.04
N SER A 274 -5.53 6.07 -15.71
CA SER A 274 -4.86 5.50 -14.55
C SER A 274 -4.37 6.62 -13.64
N LYS A 275 -4.67 6.49 -12.35
CA LYS A 275 -4.20 7.39 -11.30
C LYS A 275 -3.21 6.64 -10.41
N ALA A 276 -1.94 7.02 -10.52
CA ALA A 276 -0.89 6.46 -9.68
C ALA A 276 -0.83 7.20 -8.32
N LEU A 277 -1.08 6.47 -7.24
CA LEU A 277 -0.80 6.90 -5.89
C LEU A 277 0.66 6.56 -5.56
N HIS A 278 1.52 7.57 -5.54
CA HIS A 278 2.95 7.36 -5.41
C HIS A 278 3.34 6.69 -4.09
N GLY A 279 4.17 5.65 -4.21
CA GLY A 279 4.87 5.02 -3.10
C GLY A 279 5.96 5.93 -2.54
N ARG A 280 6.56 5.52 -1.42
CA ARG A 280 7.65 6.23 -0.75
C ARG A 280 8.66 5.24 -0.19
N THR A 281 9.90 5.70 -0.12
CA THR A 281 11.01 4.93 0.43
C THR A 281 11.52 5.61 1.68
N PHE A 282 11.72 4.83 2.74
CA PHE A 282 12.15 5.32 4.04
C PHE A 282 13.44 4.61 4.48
N PRO A 283 14.50 5.36 4.83
CA PRO A 283 15.69 4.77 5.42
C PRO A 283 15.42 4.43 6.90
N VAL A 284 15.77 3.21 7.30
CA VAL A 284 15.58 2.68 8.66
C VAL A 284 16.93 2.37 9.29
N ARG A 285 17.22 2.98 10.44
CA ARG A 285 18.45 2.69 11.20
C ARG A 285 18.31 1.41 12.02
N HIS A 286 19.42 0.66 12.09
CA HIS A 286 19.58 -0.35 13.12
C HIS A 286 19.50 0.31 14.49
N THR A 287 18.54 -0.10 15.32
CA THR A 287 18.58 0.26 16.73
C THR A 287 19.68 -0.56 17.40
N LEU A 288 20.51 0.06 18.25
CA LEU A 288 21.60 -0.63 18.97
C LEU A 288 21.09 -1.88 19.72
N LYS A 289 19.86 -1.82 20.24
CA LYS A 289 19.16 -2.94 20.86
C LYS A 289 18.90 -4.08 19.88
N SER A 290 18.41 -3.79 18.66
CA SER A 290 18.19 -4.79 17.62
C SER A 290 19.50 -5.38 17.11
N TRP A 291 20.54 -4.56 16.90
CA TRP A 291 21.86 -5.06 16.50
C TRP A 291 22.44 -6.01 17.56
N LEU A 292 22.38 -5.62 18.83
CA LEU A 292 22.80 -6.46 19.95
C LEU A 292 21.97 -7.75 20.01
N MET A 293 20.64 -7.68 19.90
CA MET A 293 19.76 -8.85 19.92
C MET A 293 19.99 -9.79 18.73
N SER A 294 20.33 -9.24 17.57
CA SER A 294 20.63 -10.02 16.35
C SER A 294 22.01 -10.69 16.42
N HIS A 295 22.99 -10.06 17.10
CA HIS A 295 24.38 -10.51 17.12
C HIS A 295 24.86 -10.96 18.50
N TRP A 296 23.97 -11.18 19.48
CA TRP A 296 24.38 -11.52 20.84
C TRP A 296 25.14 -12.85 20.91
N LEU A 297 24.77 -13.84 20.08
CA LEU A 297 25.45 -15.14 19.99
C LEU A 297 26.89 -15.01 19.47
N THR A 298 27.11 -14.19 18.43
CA THR A 298 28.47 -13.98 17.89
C THR A 298 29.34 -13.21 18.89
N LEU A 299 28.76 -12.24 19.59
CA LEU A 299 29.45 -11.52 20.66
C LEU A 299 29.81 -12.43 21.84
N LEU A 300 28.94 -13.36 22.23
CA LEU A 300 29.26 -14.38 23.25
C LEU A 300 30.38 -15.32 22.78
N MET A 301 30.37 -15.77 21.53
CA MET A 301 31.44 -16.59 20.96
C MET A 301 32.79 -15.85 20.95
N VAL A 302 32.81 -14.58 20.54
CA VAL A 302 34.04 -13.77 20.55
C VAL A 302 34.51 -13.49 21.98
N SER A 303 33.60 -13.21 22.91
CA SER A 303 33.91 -12.99 24.33
C SER A 303 34.49 -14.25 24.99
N THR A 304 33.93 -15.43 24.72
CA THR A 304 34.46 -16.70 25.25
C THR A 304 35.82 -17.03 24.65
N ILE A 305 36.05 -16.81 23.35
CA ILE A 305 37.36 -17.02 22.71
C ILE A 305 38.41 -16.08 23.30
N THR A 306 38.10 -14.79 23.44
CA THR A 306 39.03 -13.80 24.01
C THR A 306 39.33 -14.07 25.48
N SER A 307 38.34 -14.50 26.26
CA SER A 307 38.53 -14.96 27.64
C SER A 307 39.43 -16.20 27.71
N LEU A 308 39.22 -17.19 26.83
CA LEU A 308 40.05 -18.40 26.76
C LEU A 308 41.51 -18.07 26.40
N ILE A 309 41.73 -17.16 25.44
CA ILE A 309 43.06 -16.67 25.07
C ILE A 309 43.71 -15.95 26.25
N SER A 310 42.96 -15.10 26.96
CA SER A 310 43.45 -14.40 28.15
C SER A 310 43.86 -15.39 29.26
N ILE A 311 43.04 -16.42 29.51
CA ILE A 311 43.35 -17.48 30.47
C ILE A 311 44.62 -18.24 30.05
N ILE A 312 44.77 -18.59 28.77
CA ILE A 312 45.98 -19.24 28.26
C ILE A 312 47.21 -18.34 28.44
N LEU A 313 47.09 -17.03 28.20
CA LEU A 313 48.17 -16.07 28.41
C LEU A 313 48.55 -15.95 29.90
N VAL A 314 47.56 -15.88 30.80
CA VAL A 314 47.80 -15.83 32.25
C VAL A 314 48.45 -17.12 32.75
N LEU A 315 47.94 -18.29 32.32
CA LEU A 315 48.54 -19.58 32.64
C LEU A 315 49.97 -19.70 32.08
N GLY A 316 50.20 -19.23 30.86
CA GLY A 316 51.52 -19.17 30.24
C GLY A 316 52.49 -18.26 30.99
N TYR A 317 52.03 -17.09 31.43
CA TYR A 317 52.80 -16.14 32.22
C TYR A 317 53.14 -16.70 33.61
N ASN A 318 52.16 -17.29 34.30
CA ASN A 318 52.39 -17.94 35.59
C ASN A 318 53.37 -19.11 35.46
N ARG A 319 53.22 -19.95 34.44
CA ARG A 319 54.17 -21.04 34.14
C ARG A 319 55.56 -20.50 33.84
N PHE A 320 55.68 -19.41 33.08
CA PHE A 320 56.95 -18.76 32.80
C PHE A 320 57.63 -18.26 34.08
N GLN A 321 56.88 -17.63 34.98
CA GLN A 321 57.42 -17.15 36.27
C GLN A 321 57.88 -18.31 37.15
N VAL A 322 57.12 -19.41 37.22
CA VAL A 322 57.52 -20.62 37.94
C VAL A 322 58.82 -21.22 37.36
N LEU A 323 58.92 -21.33 36.03
CA LEU A 323 60.14 -21.84 35.38
C LEU A 323 61.36 -20.93 35.58
N LYS A 324 61.14 -19.60 35.61
CA LYS A 324 62.17 -18.62 35.94
C LYS A 324 62.68 -18.80 37.37
N ALA A 325 61.79 -19.02 38.33
CA ALA A 325 62.14 -19.22 39.74
C ALA A 325 62.93 -20.53 39.98
N HIS A 326 62.59 -21.60 39.25
CA HIS A 326 63.27 -22.91 39.37
C HIS A 326 64.56 -23.03 38.53
N GLY A 327 64.96 -21.98 37.79
CA GLY A 327 66.13 -22.02 36.91
C GLY A 327 66.00 -23.00 35.74
N ALA A 328 64.79 -23.48 35.45
CA ALA A 328 64.49 -24.51 34.45
C ALA A 328 63.87 -23.92 33.17
N LEU A 329 64.22 -22.68 32.83
CA LEU A 329 63.77 -22.07 31.58
C LEU A 329 64.34 -22.86 30.39
N PRO A 330 63.55 -23.05 29.30
CA PRO A 330 64.03 -23.72 28.11
C PRO A 330 65.30 -23.05 27.59
N LEU A 331 66.28 -23.82 27.13
CA LEU A 331 67.55 -23.30 26.59
C LEU A 331 67.36 -22.26 25.47
N SER A 332 66.22 -22.32 24.75
CA SER A 332 65.83 -21.33 23.75
C SER A 332 65.58 -19.95 24.31
N TRP A 333 64.97 -19.85 25.49
CA TRP A 333 64.73 -18.54 26.12
C TRP A 333 66.03 -17.88 26.55
N TYR A 334 66.97 -18.64 27.14
CA TYR A 334 68.30 -18.11 27.45
C TYR A 334 69.03 -17.66 26.19
N TYR A 335 68.97 -18.45 25.11
CA TYR A 335 69.59 -18.09 23.84
C TYR A 335 69.00 -16.80 23.24
N PHE A 336 67.67 -16.67 23.19
CA PHE A 336 67.03 -15.44 22.69
C PHE A 336 67.29 -14.24 23.60
N SER A 337 67.35 -14.42 24.92
CA SER A 337 67.74 -13.34 25.84
C SER A 337 69.19 -12.89 25.63
N ALA A 338 70.12 -13.82 25.38
CA ALA A 338 71.51 -13.51 25.08
C ALA A 338 71.66 -12.82 23.71
N LEU A 339 70.84 -13.24 22.73
CA LEU A 339 70.76 -12.61 21.41
C LEU A 339 70.28 -11.16 21.52
N GLN A 340 69.28 -10.89 22.36
CA GLN A 340 68.76 -9.55 22.60
C GLN A 340 69.77 -8.65 23.34
N GLN A 341 70.58 -9.24 24.24
CA GLN A 341 71.66 -8.53 24.96
C GLN A 341 72.94 -8.34 24.13
N LYS A 342 72.99 -8.83 22.88
CA LYS A 342 74.18 -8.85 22.00
C LYS A 342 75.40 -9.54 22.63
N ASP A 343 75.18 -10.45 23.59
CA ASP A 343 76.25 -11.23 24.21
C ASP A 343 76.54 -12.47 23.36
N HIS A 344 77.47 -12.29 22.42
CA HIS A 344 77.86 -13.32 21.45
C HIS A 344 78.53 -14.53 22.13
N ALA A 345 79.23 -14.33 23.26
CA ALA A 345 79.89 -15.42 24.00
C ALA A 345 78.86 -16.31 24.71
N ARG A 346 77.82 -15.72 25.31
CA ARG A 346 76.70 -16.46 25.89
C ARG A 346 75.90 -17.23 24.84
N CYS A 347 75.69 -16.66 23.66
CA CYS A 347 75.01 -17.37 22.57
C CYS A 347 75.75 -18.66 22.16
N GLU A 348 77.08 -18.61 22.02
CA GLU A 348 77.88 -19.79 21.66
C GLU A 348 77.87 -20.86 22.74
N SER A 349 78.16 -20.49 23.99
CA SER A 349 78.16 -21.43 25.12
C SER A 349 76.80 -22.13 25.29
N LEU A 350 75.69 -21.41 25.10
CA LEU A 350 74.35 -22.00 25.11
C LEU A 350 74.08 -22.92 23.92
N LEU A 351 74.65 -22.61 22.75
CA LEU A 351 74.58 -23.46 21.56
C LEU A 351 75.38 -24.76 21.77
N TYR A 352 76.60 -24.68 22.30
CA TYR A 352 77.38 -25.86 22.70
C TYR A 352 76.66 -26.69 23.76
N ARG A 353 76.09 -26.05 24.80
CA ARG A 353 75.29 -26.73 25.83
C ARG A 353 74.07 -27.45 25.24
N TYR A 354 73.41 -26.86 24.25
CA TYR A 354 72.31 -27.52 23.53
C TYR A 354 72.76 -28.78 22.79
N TYR A 355 73.89 -28.72 22.08
CA TYR A 355 74.42 -29.88 21.34
C TYR A 355 74.96 -30.97 22.26
N LEU A 356 75.55 -30.60 23.39
CA LEU A 356 76.01 -31.53 24.41
C LEU A 356 74.83 -32.32 25.00
N ASP A 357 73.78 -31.62 25.43
CA ASP A 357 72.61 -32.21 26.09
C ASP A 357 71.77 -33.09 25.15
N ARG A 358 71.64 -32.71 23.88
CA ARG A 358 70.81 -33.44 22.89
C ARG A 358 71.55 -34.48 22.06
N LYS A 359 72.84 -34.30 21.78
CA LYS A 359 73.62 -35.16 20.86
C LYS A 359 74.90 -35.74 21.47
N GLY A 360 75.25 -35.38 22.71
CA GLY A 360 76.47 -35.86 23.38
C GLY A 360 77.78 -35.36 22.75
N LEU A 361 77.73 -34.32 21.92
CA LEU A 361 78.89 -33.81 21.18
C LEU A 361 79.46 -32.56 21.87
N LEU A 362 80.74 -32.61 22.24
CA LEU A 362 81.49 -31.49 22.85
C LEU A 362 81.97 -30.45 21.84
N SER A 363 81.99 -30.78 20.55
CA SER A 363 82.42 -29.88 19.49
C SER A 363 81.37 -29.77 18.38
N LEU A 364 81.26 -28.58 17.80
CA LEU A 364 80.50 -28.36 16.56
C LEU A 364 81.32 -28.98 15.42
N GLN A 365 81.13 -30.26 15.13
CA GLN A 365 81.85 -30.90 14.03
C GLN A 365 81.36 -30.35 12.68
N VAL A 366 82.29 -29.80 11.90
CA VAL A 366 82.07 -29.49 10.49
C VAL A 366 82.09 -30.80 9.73
N SER A 367 80.92 -31.32 9.35
CA SER A 367 80.85 -32.42 8.39
C SER A 367 81.16 -31.89 6.98
N ARG A 368 81.48 -32.79 6.04
CA ARG A 368 81.89 -32.44 4.67
C ARG A 368 80.72 -32.03 3.75
N SER A 369 79.49 -31.96 4.26
CA SER A 369 78.31 -31.63 3.43
C SER A 369 78.14 -30.11 3.29
N LYS A 370 77.91 -29.62 2.07
CA LYS A 370 77.70 -28.19 1.80
C LYS A 370 76.29 -27.72 2.19
N THR A 371 75.94 -27.82 3.47
CA THR A 371 74.69 -27.25 4.00
C THR A 371 74.98 -25.86 4.56
N ASP A 372 74.09 -24.88 4.37
CA ASP A 372 74.25 -23.48 4.85
C ASP A 372 74.65 -23.41 6.33
N LYS A 373 74.13 -24.35 7.14
CA LYS A 373 74.51 -24.55 8.55
C LYS A 373 75.99 -24.86 8.76
N GLN A 374 76.57 -25.78 7.97
CA GLN A 374 77.97 -26.20 8.13
C GLN A 374 78.92 -25.10 7.65
N CYS A 375 78.54 -24.37 6.60
CA CYS A 375 79.25 -23.16 6.19
C CYS A 375 79.28 -22.11 7.31
N ARG A 376 78.16 -21.88 8.00
CA ARG A 376 78.09 -20.94 9.12
C ARG A 376 78.85 -21.44 10.36
N ILE A 377 78.80 -22.73 10.68
CA ILE A 377 79.60 -23.30 11.78
C ILE A 377 81.10 -23.16 11.47
N ALA A 378 81.52 -23.44 10.23
CA ALA A 378 82.90 -23.25 9.79
C ALA A 378 83.30 -21.77 9.83
N GLN A 379 82.41 -20.86 9.42
CA GLN A 379 82.64 -19.42 9.49
C GLN A 379 82.80 -18.95 10.95
N LEU A 380 81.98 -19.45 11.88
CA LEU A 380 82.10 -19.15 13.31
C LEU A 380 83.39 -19.69 13.92
N GLN A 381 83.83 -20.88 13.52
CA GLN A 381 85.11 -21.45 13.97
C GLN A 381 86.31 -20.71 13.38
N GLN A 382 86.24 -20.30 12.11
CA GLN A 382 87.33 -19.60 11.43
C GLN A 382 87.52 -18.18 11.97
N THR A 383 86.44 -17.43 12.21
CA THR A 383 86.53 -16.06 12.73
C THR A 383 87.08 -16.00 14.16
N ARG A 384 86.80 -17.01 15.00
CA ARG A 384 87.18 -16.99 16.42
C ARG A 384 88.40 -17.85 16.78
N TYR A 385 88.65 -18.94 16.06
CA TYR A 385 89.72 -19.91 16.36
C TYR A 385 90.68 -20.17 15.18
N GLY A 386 90.53 -19.44 14.06
CA GLY A 386 91.43 -19.51 12.92
C GLY A 386 92.78 -18.83 13.15
N LYS A 387 93.80 -19.19 12.36
CA LYS A 387 95.15 -18.59 12.43
C LYS A 387 95.19 -17.09 12.10
N GLU A 388 94.14 -16.55 11.48
CA GLU A 388 93.93 -15.13 11.18
C GLU A 388 92.63 -14.66 11.86
N ALA A 389 92.59 -14.70 13.19
CA ALA A 389 91.43 -14.24 13.95
C ALA A 389 91.34 -12.70 13.89
N ASN A 390 90.50 -12.18 12.99
CA ASN A 390 90.04 -10.80 13.04
C ASN A 390 88.82 -10.71 13.96
N GLU A 391 88.77 -9.73 14.86
CA GLU A 391 87.61 -9.42 15.72
C GLU A 391 86.43 -8.83 14.92
N GLU A 392 86.04 -9.45 13.79
CA GLU A 392 84.82 -9.08 13.08
C GLU A 392 83.61 -9.68 13.81
N TRP A 393 82.82 -8.79 14.41
CA TRP A 393 81.62 -9.15 15.16
C TRP A 393 80.54 -9.69 14.22
N LEU A 394 80.29 -11.01 14.29
CA LEU A 394 79.24 -11.69 13.54
C LEU A 394 77.85 -11.10 13.86
N SER A 395 77.07 -10.78 12.83
CA SER A 395 75.79 -10.10 12.99
C SER A 395 74.75 -10.88 13.82
N MET A 396 73.83 -10.18 14.48
CA MET A 396 72.73 -10.79 15.24
C MET A 396 71.88 -11.77 14.39
N ARG A 397 71.72 -11.49 13.09
CA ARG A 397 71.01 -12.37 12.14
C ARG A 397 71.72 -13.71 11.95
N PHE A 398 73.06 -13.72 12.01
CA PHE A 398 73.85 -14.94 11.87
C PHE A 398 73.55 -15.95 12.99
N PHE A 399 73.57 -15.49 14.25
CA PHE A 399 73.25 -16.33 15.41
C PHE A 399 71.78 -16.78 15.42
N LEU A 400 70.84 -15.90 15.05
CA LEU A 400 69.42 -16.26 14.98
C LEU A 400 69.16 -17.39 13.95
N VAL A 401 69.74 -17.31 12.76
CA VAL A 401 69.64 -18.35 11.72
C VAL A 401 70.32 -19.64 12.18
N LEU A 402 71.47 -19.55 12.85
CA LEU A 402 72.19 -20.71 13.39
C LEU A 402 71.36 -21.47 14.44
N TRP A 403 70.59 -20.76 15.27
CA TRP A 403 69.69 -21.37 16.25
C TRP A 403 68.43 -21.97 15.63
N LEU A 404 67.84 -21.33 14.61
CA LEU A 404 66.67 -21.87 13.92
C LEU A 404 67.01 -23.16 13.13
N THR A 405 68.19 -23.21 12.54
CA THR A 405 68.70 -24.38 11.78
C THR A 405 69.34 -25.46 12.67
N LYS A 406 69.25 -25.33 14.00
CA LYS A 406 69.87 -26.31 14.92
C LYS A 406 69.32 -27.73 14.78
N ASN A 407 68.03 -27.87 14.44
CA ASN A 407 67.34 -29.16 14.28
C ASN A 407 67.23 -29.64 12.83
N SER A 408 67.59 -28.82 11.83
CA SER A 408 67.67 -29.31 10.45
C SER A 408 68.81 -30.33 10.35
N ARG A 409 68.53 -31.48 9.74
CA ARG A 409 69.54 -32.51 9.43
C ARG A 409 70.48 -32.02 8.34
#